data_AF-A0A7V0P0T1-F1
#
_entry.id   AF-A0A7V0P0T1-F1
#
_cell.length_a   1.000
_cell.length_b   1.000
_cell.length_c   1.000
_cell.angle_alpha   90.00
_cell.angle_beta   90.00
_cell.angle_gamma   90.00
#
_symmetry.space_group_name_H-M   'P 1'
#
loop_
_entity.id
_entity.type
_entity.pdbx_description
1 polymer ?
#
loop_
_entity_poly.entity_id
_entity_poly.type
_entity_poly.pdbx_seq_one_letter_code
_entity_poly.pdbx_strand_id
1 'polypeptide(L)' 'MLRILNIVGARPNFIKIAPILRELSHHPDRVQFLLVNTGQHYDLEMVDYFFQDLDIPKPG' A
#
# COMPACT_ATOMS: atom_id res chain seq x y z
N MET A 1 -20.12 2.03 4.58
CA MET A 1 -18.64 2.05 4.65
C MET A 1 -18.10 0.80 3.97
N LEU A 2 -17.40 0.97 2.86
CA LEU A 2 -16.80 -0.12 2.08
C LEU A 2 -15.46 -0.52 2.71
N ARG A 3 -15.16 -1.82 2.76
CA ARG A 3 -13.89 -2.34 3.28
C ARG A 3 -13.08 -2.94 2.13
N ILE A 4 -11.85 -2.47 1.94
CA ILE A 4 -10.99 -2.91 0.84
C ILE A 4 -9.67 -3.45 1.41
N LEU A 5 -9.34 -4.68 1.05
CA LEU A 5 -8.04 -5.28 1.33
C LEU A 5 -7.18 -5.25 0.06
N ASN A 6 -6.07 -4.52 0.09
CA ASN A 6 -5.13 -4.41 -1.02
C ASN A 6 -3.98 -5.39 -0.80
N ILE A 7 -3.84 -6.41 -1.64
CA ILE A 7 -2.80 -7.44 -1.51
C ILE A 7 -1.74 -7.24 -2.59
N VAL A 8 -0.48 -7.07 -2.19
CA VAL A 8 0.67 -6.88 -3.10
C VAL A 8 1.78 -7.89 -2.80
N GLY A 9 2.55 -8.29 -3.82
CA GLY A 9 3.61 -9.30 -3.66
C GLY A 9 4.89 -9.08 -4.46
N ALA A 10 4.87 -8.24 -5.51
CA ALA A 10 6.06 -7.91 -6.28
C ALA A 10 6.33 -6.41 -6.32
N ARG A 11 7.59 -6.02 -6.58
CA ARG A 11 8.03 -4.63 -6.68
C ARG A 11 7.13 -3.76 -7.58
N PRO A 12 6.69 -4.20 -8.78
CA PRO A 12 5.80 -3.40 -9.63
C PRO A 12 4.42 -3.14 -9.00
N ASN A 13 3.97 -3.97 -8.05
CA ASN A 13 2.69 -3.76 -7.38
C ASN A 13 2.73 -2.54 -6.44
N PHE A 14 3.85 -2.29 -5.75
CA PHE A 14 4.00 -1.15 -4.83
C PHE A 14 3.89 0.19 -5.58
N ILE A 15 4.56 0.29 -6.73
CA ILE A 15 4.50 1.48 -7.58
C ILE A 15 3.06 1.72 -8.06
N LYS A 16 2.35 0.66 -8.43
CA LYS A 16 0.98 0.75 -8.97
C LYS A 16 -0.08 0.98 -7.89
N ILE A 17 0.12 0.49 -6.67
CA ILE A 17 -0.87 0.62 -5.60
C ILE A 17 -0.80 2.00 -4.93
N ALA A 18 0.36 2.66 -4.94
CA ALA A 18 0.55 3.99 -4.34
C ALA A 18 -0.53 5.03 -4.72
N PRO A 19 -0.81 5.32 -6.00
CA PRO A 19 -1.85 6.29 -6.36
C PRO A 19 -3.26 5.85 -5.93
N ILE A 20 -3.52 4.54 -5.86
CA ILE A 20 -4.82 4.01 -5.40
C ILE A 20 -4.99 4.29 -3.90
N LEU A 21 -3.98 3.95 -3.08
CA LEU A 21 -4.04 4.19 -1.64
C LEU A 21 -4.17 5.67 -1.29
N ARG A 22 -3.50 6.54 -2.08
CA ARG A 22 -3.67 7.99 -1.97
C ARG A 22 -5.10 8.43 -2.23
N GLU A 23 -5.74 7.93 -3.29
CA GLU A 23 -7.15 8.26 -3.54
C GLU A 23 -8.06 7.73 -2.43
N LEU A 24 -7.84 6.48 -1.97
CA LEU A 24 -8.67 5.89 -0.91
C LEU A 24 -8.57 6.67 0.40
N SER A 25 -7.40 7.27 0.72
CA SER A 25 -7.22 8.07 1.94
C SER A 25 -7.99 9.39 1.95
N HIS A 26 -8.43 9.88 0.79
CA HIS A 26 -9.29 11.07 0.69
C HIS A 26 -10.76 10.80 1.02
N HIS A 27 -11.19 9.54 1.17
CA HIS A 27 -12.59 9.17 1.45
C HIS A 27 -12.77 8.37 2.76
N PRO A 28 -12.24 8.83 3.91
CA PRO A 28 -12.23 8.06 5.15
C PRO A 28 -13.63 7.74 5.69
N ASP A 29 -14.63 8.60 5.42
CA ASP A 29 -16.01 8.39 5.85
C ASP A 29 -16.75 7.33 5.02
N ARG A 30 -16.18 6.94 3.87
CA ARG A 30 -16.82 6.05 2.89
C ARG A 30 -16.06 4.74 2.74
N VAL A 31 -14.73 4.77 2.86
CA VAL A 31 -13.84 3.64 2.60
C VAL A 31 -12.87 3.45 3.76
N GLN A 32 -12.82 2.21 4.25
CA GLN A 32 -11.76 1.72 5.11
C GLN A 32 -10.88 0.78 4.29
N PHE A 33 -9.57 0.99 4.28
CA PHE A 33 -8.65 0.14 3.52
C PHE A 33 -7.45 -0.33 4.35
N LEU A 34 -6.91 -1.49 3.97
CA LEU A 34 -5.67 -2.05 4.51
C LEU A 34 -4.78 -2.50 3.35
N LEU A 35 -3.46 -2.34 3.50
CA LEU A 35 -2.45 -2.87 2.59
C LEU A 35 -1.77 -4.08 3.23
N VAL A 36 -1.76 -5.21 2.51
CA VAL A 36 -1.08 -6.45 2.90
C VAL A 36 0.00 -6.77 1.88
N ASN A 37 1.23 -6.93 2.36
CA ASN A 37 2.35 -7.44 1.57
C ASN A 37 2.50 -8.94 1.80
N THR A 38 2.52 -9.74 0.73
CA THR A 38 2.70 -11.20 0.80
C THR A 38 4.16 -11.63 0.99
N GLY A 39 5.12 -10.72 0.91
CA GLY A 39 6.54 -10.99 1.15
C GLY A 39 7.27 -11.71 0.01
N GLN A 40 6.68 -11.80 -1.18
CA GLN A 40 7.27 -12.56 -2.31
C GLN A 40 8.55 -11.94 -2.93
N HIS A 41 9.06 -10.81 -2.41
CA HIS A 41 10.33 -10.17 -2.82
C HIS A 41 10.98 -9.39 -1.65
N TYR A 42 11.32 -10.08 -0.56
CA TYR A 42 11.76 -9.45 0.69
C TYR A 42 13.24 -9.00 0.67
N ASP A 43 13.51 -7.87 0.03
CA ASP A 43 14.64 -7.00 0.43
C ASP A 43 14.07 -5.89 1.32
N LEU A 44 14.31 -6.01 2.62
CA LEU A 44 13.84 -5.08 3.66
C LEU A 44 14.17 -3.62 3.35
N GLU A 45 15.41 -3.37 2.94
CA GLU A 45 15.91 -2.04 2.62
C GLU A 45 15.13 -1.39 1.47
N MET A 46 14.72 -2.19 0.49
CA MET A 46 14.00 -1.71 -0.68
C MET A 46 12.55 -1.37 -0.36
N VAL A 47 11.90 -2.18 0.47
CA VAL A 47 10.50 -1.97 0.85
C VAL A 47 10.36 -0.68 1.65
N ASP A 48 11.25 -0.43 2.61
CA ASP A 48 11.26 0.82 3.37
C ASP A 48 11.49 2.05 2.48
N TYR A 49 12.40 1.95 1.50
CA TYR A 49 12.64 3.01 0.52
C TYR A 49 11.38 3.35 -0.29
N PHE A 50 10.61 2.35 -0.73
CA PHE A 50 9.35 2.59 -1.45
C PHE A 50 8.26 3.22 -0.60
N PHE A 51 8.11 2.81 0.66
CA PHE A 51 7.14 3.44 1.56
C PHE A 51 7.44 4.94 1.74
N GLN A 52 8.73 5.28 1.88
CA GLN A 52 9.19 6.66 2.01
C GLN A 52 9.04 7.46 0.72
N ASP A 53 9.53 6.95 -0.41
CA ASP A 53 9.57 7.69 -1.69
C ASP A 53 8.18 7.84 -2.34
N LEU A 54 7.27 6.89 -2.10
CA LEU A 54 5.94 6.90 -2.70
C LEU A 54 4.85 7.48 -1.79
N ASP A 55 5.22 7.91 -0.58
CA ASP A 55 4.29 8.40 0.46
C ASP A 55 3.17 7.38 0.73
N ILE A 56 3.57 6.11 0.83
CA ILE A 56 2.64 5.02 1.15
C ILE A 56 2.64 4.86 2.68
N PRO A 57 1.47 4.83 3.33
CA PRO A 57 1.40 4.57 4.76
C PRO A 57 1.97 3.17 5.07
N LYS A 58 2.87 3.10 6.06
CA LYS A 58 3.39 1.82 6.54
C LYS A 58 2.24 0.96 7.06
N PRO A 59 2.27 -0.36 6.83
CA PRO A 59 1.31 -1.25 7.44
C PRO A 59 1.41 -1.12 8.97
N GLY A 60 0.25 -0.95 9.62
CA GLY A 60 0.10 -0.99 11.08
C GLY A 60 -0.14 -2.41 11.59
#